data_AF-A0A9Y2NLK6-F1
#
_entry.id   AF-A0A9Y2NLK6-F1
#
_cell.length_a   1.000
_cell.length_b   1.000
_cell.length_c   1.000
_cell.angle_alpha   90.00
_cell.angle_beta   90.00
_cell.angle_gamma   90.00
#
_symmetry.space_group_name_H-M   'P 1'
#
loop_
_entity.id
_entity.type
_entity.pdbx_description
1 polymer ?
#
loop_
_entity_poly.entity_id
_entity_poly.type
_entity_poly.pdbx_seq_one_letter_code
_entity_poly.pdbx_strand_id
1 'polypeptide(L)'
;MRELLAILDGAITWLGGRGLDQWQGARWRADELRPDLRTGALRVAEMRAAPTAPALPGELGVPSQAGRAGSAEAGAPPVAPSGIAAPGAAGSPASGPAASGPRDIPTPVATMTLRDAPGEGLWRPADDPASALYLSHLAVDRALAGRGIGTWLLDQAAAEAARRGKRSVRLDAWTTNTRLHDYYRNHGFRLVRIAGDRTSGALFERPVSPP
;
A
#
# COMPACT_ATOMS: atom_id res chain seq x y z
N MET A 1 1.48 11.62 11.42
CA MET A 1 2.24 10.57 12.15
C MET A 1 1.30 9.71 12.98
N ARG A 2 0.37 10.32 13.72
CA ARG A 2 -0.68 9.58 14.44
C ARG A 2 -1.50 8.68 13.51
N GLU A 3 -1.84 9.19 12.33
CA GLU A 3 -2.62 8.52 11.29
C GLU A 3 -1.86 7.31 10.71
N LEU A 4 -0.57 7.49 10.46
CA LEU A 4 0.34 6.43 10.03
C LEU A 4 0.38 5.28 11.03
N LEU A 5 0.55 5.60 12.32
CA LEU A 5 0.54 4.60 13.38
C LEU A 5 -0.83 3.90 13.47
N ALA A 6 -1.93 4.64 13.33
CA ALA A 6 -3.27 4.06 13.34
C ALA A 6 -3.49 3.03 12.20
N ILE A 7 -2.93 3.27 11.01
CA ILE A 7 -2.98 2.29 9.90
C ILE A 7 -2.23 1.01 10.29
N LEU A 8 -1.03 1.14 10.84
CA LEU A 8 -0.19 0.00 11.23
C LEU A 8 -0.80 -0.78 12.40
N ASP A 9 -1.28 -0.09 13.43
CA ASP A 9 -1.95 -0.69 14.58
C ASP A 9 -3.25 -1.41 14.18
N GLY A 10 -4.02 -0.82 13.25
CA GLY A 10 -5.21 -1.44 12.69
C GLY A 10 -4.88 -2.73 11.93
N ALA A 11 -3.80 -2.73 11.15
CA ALA A 11 -3.33 -3.93 10.45
C ALA A 11 -2.85 -5.02 11.43
N ILE A 12 -2.06 -4.67 12.46
CA ILE A 12 -1.62 -5.60 13.51
C ILE A 12 -2.82 -6.24 14.20
N THR A 13 -3.78 -5.40 14.63
CA THR A 13 -4.99 -5.86 15.34
C THR A 13 -5.79 -6.83 14.48
N TRP A 14 -5.98 -6.51 13.21
CA TRP A 14 -6.73 -7.35 12.27
C TRP A 14 -6.03 -8.69 11.97
N LEU A 15 -4.71 -8.67 11.82
CA LEU A 15 -3.89 -9.88 11.63
C LEU A 15 -3.95 -10.77 12.88
N GLY A 16 -3.75 -10.18 14.07
CA GLY A 16 -3.80 -10.89 15.35
C GLY A 16 -5.15 -11.54 15.61
N GLY A 17 -6.26 -10.87 15.26
CA GLY A 17 -7.61 -11.45 15.32
C GLY A 17 -7.83 -12.68 14.43
N ARG A 18 -6.88 -12.99 13.53
CA ARG A 18 -6.91 -14.16 12.64
C ARG A 18 -5.85 -15.21 13.00
N GLY A 19 -5.22 -15.06 14.17
CA GLY A 19 -4.08 -15.90 14.57
C GLY A 19 -2.84 -15.65 13.72
N LEU A 20 -2.79 -14.53 13.00
CA LEU A 20 -1.66 -14.15 12.18
C LEU A 20 -0.84 -13.07 12.90
N ASP A 21 0.32 -13.43 13.43
CA ASP A 21 1.41 -12.51 13.75
C ASP A 21 2.43 -12.27 12.59
N GLN A 22 2.00 -11.63 11.50
CA GLN A 22 2.84 -11.40 10.32
C GLN A 22 4.05 -10.50 10.61
N TRP A 23 3.93 -9.59 11.58
CA TRP A 23 4.98 -8.67 11.97
C TRP A 23 5.61 -9.02 13.33
N GLN A 24 5.44 -10.27 13.79
CA GLN A 24 6.14 -10.84 14.94
C GLN A 24 6.05 -9.96 16.21
N GLY A 25 4.86 -9.45 16.52
CA GLY A 25 4.59 -8.63 17.69
C GLY A 25 5.08 -7.19 17.57
N ALA A 26 5.43 -6.71 16.37
CA ALA A 26 5.87 -5.34 16.14
C ALA A 26 4.88 -4.33 16.74
N ARG A 27 5.40 -3.38 17.51
CA ARG A 27 4.68 -2.21 18.02
C ARG A 27 5.38 -0.96 17.53
N TRP A 28 5.05 -0.58 16.30
CA TRP A 28 5.70 0.53 15.61
C TRP A 28 5.64 1.81 16.43
N ARG A 29 6.80 2.44 16.60
CA ARG A 29 6.90 3.76 17.25
C ARG A 29 7.23 4.83 16.23
N ALA A 30 6.78 6.06 16.48
CA ALA A 30 7.10 7.19 15.61
C ALA A 30 8.60 7.34 15.38
N ASP A 31 9.42 7.13 16.42
CA ASP A 31 10.88 7.25 16.33
C ASP A 31 11.53 6.13 15.49
N GLU A 32 10.90 4.96 15.39
CA GLU A 32 11.35 3.86 14.54
C GLU A 32 11.02 4.10 13.06
N LEU A 33 9.90 4.76 12.78
CA LEU A 33 9.45 5.06 11.42
C LEU A 33 10.09 6.33 10.83
N ARG A 34 10.45 7.29 11.69
CA ARG A 34 11.02 8.60 11.29
C ARG A 34 12.26 8.48 10.40
N PRO A 35 13.25 7.62 10.68
CA PRO A 35 14.41 7.46 9.81
C PRO A 35 14.01 7.07 8.39
N ASP A 36 13.12 6.08 8.24
CA ASP A 36 12.68 5.59 6.94
C ASP A 36 11.79 6.60 6.19
N LEU A 37 10.97 7.38 6.91
CA LEU A 37 10.24 8.50 6.30
C LEU A 37 11.21 9.55 5.76
N ARG A 38 12.25 9.89 6.54
CA ARG A 38 13.23 10.91 6.17
C ARG A 38 14.07 10.49 4.96
N THR A 39 14.42 9.21 4.84
CA THR A 39 15.17 8.67 3.69
C THR A 39 14.28 8.37 2.48
N GLY A 40 12.95 8.43 2.63
CA GLY A 40 11.98 8.05 1.60
C GLY A 40 11.87 6.54 1.39
N ALA A 41 12.45 5.73 2.29
CA ALA A 41 12.30 4.29 2.31
C ALA A 41 10.87 3.90 2.73
N LEU A 42 10.33 4.52 3.78
CA LEU A 42 8.90 4.41 4.12
C LEU A 42 8.13 5.44 3.30
N ARG A 43 7.16 4.95 2.54
CA ARG A 43 6.27 5.74 1.71
C ARG A 43 4.87 5.68 2.26
N VAL A 44 4.22 6.83 2.27
CA VAL A 44 2.84 7.00 2.69
C VAL A 44 2.03 7.36 1.45
N ALA A 45 1.02 6.56 1.17
CA ALA A 45 0.01 6.90 0.18
C ALA A 45 -1.05 7.77 0.85
N GLU A 46 -1.38 8.87 0.21
CA GLU A 46 -2.34 9.83 0.75
C GLU A 46 -3.48 10.03 -0.23
N MET A 47 -4.69 10.16 0.30
CA MET A 47 -5.89 10.49 -0.46
C MET A 47 -6.23 11.97 -0.23
N ARG A 48 -6.44 12.69 -1.32
CA ARG A 48 -6.98 14.06 -1.27
C ARG A 48 -8.49 14.01 -1.32
N ALA A 49 -9.15 14.89 -0.57
CA ALA A 49 -10.56 15.13 -0.79
C ALA A 49 -10.73 15.60 -2.25
N ALA A 50 -11.76 15.10 -2.94
CA ALA A 50 -12.13 15.69 -4.21
C ALA A 50 -12.43 17.18 -3.95
N PRO A 51 -11.98 18.11 -4.81
CA PRO A 51 -12.33 19.51 -4.66
C PRO A 51 -13.86 19.59 -4.66
N THR A 52 -14.43 20.07 -3.55
CA THR A 52 -15.86 20.35 -3.49
C THR A 52 -16.10 21.46 -4.50
N ALA A 53 -16.72 21.13 -5.64
CA ALA A 53 -17.18 22.14 -6.57
C ALA A 53 -18.07 23.13 -5.78
N PRO A 54 -17.94 24.46 -6.00
CA PRO A 54 -18.81 25.40 -5.32
C PRO A 54 -20.26 25.03 -5.62
N ALA A 55 -21.05 24.87 -4.56
CA ALA A 55 -22.47 24.59 -4.69
C ALA A 55 -23.08 25.70 -5.55
N LEU A 56 -23.55 25.34 -6.75
CA LEU A 56 -24.39 26.22 -7.55
C LEU A 56 -25.65 26.50 -6.71
N PRO A 57 -26.02 27.77 -6.48
CA PRO A 57 -27.23 28.06 -5.73
C PRO A 57 -28.45 27.67 -6.56
N GLY A 58 -29.18 26.67 -6.07
CA GLY A 58 -30.55 26.35 -6.47
C GLY A 58 -30.66 25.18 -7.44
N GLU A 59 -31.03 24.01 -6.91
CA GLU A 59 -32.11 23.17 -7.45
C GLU A 59 -32.57 22.21 -6.35
N LEU A 60 -33.88 22.19 -6.13
CA LEU A 60 -34.61 21.50 -5.07
C LEU A 60 -35.20 20.18 -5.58
N GLY A 61 -35.19 19.14 -4.74
CA GLY A 61 -36.07 17.97 -4.79
C GLY A 61 -35.46 16.73 -5.47
N VAL A 62 -35.62 15.48 -5.02
CA VAL A 62 -36.63 14.84 -4.14
C VAL A 62 -36.00 13.50 -3.62
N PRO A 63 -36.35 12.96 -2.43
CA PRO A 63 -35.68 11.77 -1.87
C PRO A 63 -36.31 10.45 -2.34
N SER A 64 -35.53 9.36 -2.36
CA SER A 64 -36.06 7.99 -2.52
C SER A 64 -35.36 7.01 -1.56
N GLN A 65 -36.18 6.13 -0.96
CA GLN A 65 -35.96 5.34 0.24
C GLN A 65 -35.09 4.08 0.06
N ALA A 66 -34.63 3.62 1.23
CA ALA A 66 -33.87 2.42 1.54
C ALA A 66 -34.44 1.08 1.05
N GLY A 67 -33.53 0.15 0.73
CA GLY A 67 -33.79 -1.30 0.67
C GLY A 67 -32.67 -2.06 1.37
N ARG A 68 -33.00 -2.79 2.44
CA ARG A 68 -32.12 -3.70 3.18
C ARG A 68 -31.87 -4.99 2.37
N ALA A 69 -30.61 -5.43 2.30
CA ALA A 69 -30.13 -6.81 2.21
C ALA A 69 -28.60 -6.68 2.34
N GLY A 70 -27.83 -7.41 3.14
CA GLY A 70 -27.89 -8.80 3.59
C GLY A 70 -26.41 -9.13 3.83
N SER A 71 -26.07 -9.57 5.04
CA SER A 71 -24.69 -9.83 5.47
C SER A 71 -23.98 -10.82 4.55
N ALA A 72 -22.82 -10.44 4.04
CA ALA A 72 -21.88 -11.35 3.40
C ALA A 72 -20.49 -11.17 4.02
N GLU A 73 -20.15 -12.10 4.91
CA GLU A 73 -18.80 -12.34 5.39
C GLU A 73 -17.88 -12.74 4.23
N ALA A 74 -16.74 -12.08 4.06
CA ALA A 74 -15.63 -12.65 3.29
C ALA A 74 -14.29 -11.99 3.66
N GLY A 75 -13.32 -12.83 4.02
CA GLY A 75 -11.90 -12.48 4.06
C GLY A 75 -11.26 -12.61 2.67
N ALA A 76 -10.33 -11.70 2.38
CA ALA A 76 -9.72 -11.37 1.07
C ALA A 76 -10.44 -10.21 0.35
N PRO A 77 -9.71 -9.25 -0.28
CA PRO A 77 -10.35 -8.12 -0.94
C PRO A 77 -11.13 -8.59 -2.19
N PRO A 78 -12.35 -8.06 -2.42
CA PRO A 78 -13.10 -8.32 -3.64
C PRO A 78 -12.44 -7.62 -4.85
N VAL A 79 -12.56 -8.26 -6.01
CA VAL A 79 -12.25 -7.71 -7.34
C VAL A 79 -13.06 -6.43 -7.60
N ALA A 80 -12.42 -5.40 -8.16
CA ALA A 80 -13.06 -4.15 -8.55
C ALA A 80 -13.09 -3.99 -10.09
N PRO A 81 -14.15 -3.39 -10.66
CA PRO A 81 -14.17 -2.96 -12.06
C PRO A 81 -13.33 -1.68 -12.28
N SER A 82 -12.85 -1.53 -13.52
CA SER A 82 -11.96 -0.48 -14.01
C SER A 82 -12.52 0.94 -13.87
N GLY A 83 -11.65 1.88 -13.48
CA GLY A 83 -11.90 3.33 -13.68
C GLY A 83 -11.24 4.22 -12.64
N ILE A 84 -9.92 4.49 -12.77
CA ILE A 84 -9.28 5.66 -12.14
C ILE A 84 -8.39 6.32 -13.18
N ALA A 85 -8.72 7.58 -13.52
CA ALA A 85 -8.02 8.40 -14.50
C ALA A 85 -6.67 8.90 -13.96
N ALA A 86 -5.68 8.96 -14.85
CA ALA A 86 -4.39 9.60 -14.60
C ALA A 86 -4.48 11.13 -14.83
N PRO A 87 -3.82 11.99 -14.02
CA PRO A 87 -3.77 13.41 -14.31
C PRO A 87 -2.58 13.77 -15.22
N GLY A 88 -2.91 14.50 -16.30
CA GLY A 88 -1.99 15.12 -17.25
C GLY A 88 -1.42 16.47 -16.78
N ALA A 89 -0.44 16.95 -17.54
CA ALA A 89 0.48 18.03 -17.18
C ALA A 89 0.02 19.47 -17.52
N ALA A 90 0.67 20.40 -16.79
CA ALA A 90 1.06 21.78 -17.13
C ALA A 90 0.06 22.95 -17.02
N GLY A 91 0.52 24.02 -16.35
CA GLY A 91 0.04 25.40 -16.53
C GLY A 91 0.08 26.28 -15.26
N SER A 92 1.06 27.19 -15.19
CA SER A 92 1.07 28.41 -14.34
C SER A 92 0.93 29.64 -15.26
N PRO A 93 0.69 30.90 -14.80
CA PRO A 93 0.57 31.40 -13.41
C PRO A 93 -0.63 32.37 -13.17
N ALA A 94 -0.89 32.76 -11.91
CA ALA A 94 -1.14 34.17 -11.50
C ALA A 94 -1.34 34.27 -9.97
N SER A 95 -0.61 35.21 -9.35
CA SER A 95 -0.65 35.52 -7.92
C SER A 95 -1.84 36.40 -7.54
N GLY A 96 -2.52 36.03 -6.45
CA GLY A 96 -3.47 36.83 -5.68
C GLY A 96 -3.43 36.37 -4.21
N PRO A 97 -3.79 37.22 -3.23
CA PRO A 97 -3.45 37.02 -1.83
C PRO A 97 -4.18 35.80 -1.24
N ALA A 98 -3.41 34.91 -0.64
CA ALA A 98 -3.89 33.64 -0.08
C ALA A 98 -4.81 33.87 1.11
N ALA A 99 -6.11 33.67 0.91
CA ALA A 99 -7.02 33.35 2.00
C ALA A 99 -6.61 32.00 2.58
N SER A 100 -6.22 31.97 3.85
CA SER A 100 -5.93 30.72 4.57
C SER A 100 -7.24 29.98 4.84
N GLY A 101 -7.74 29.27 3.82
CA GLY A 101 -8.78 28.26 3.98
C GLY A 101 -8.28 27.05 4.79
N PRO A 102 -9.18 26.14 5.23
CA PRO A 102 -8.76 24.91 5.88
C PRO A 102 -7.75 24.20 4.99
N ARG A 103 -6.56 23.89 5.53
CA ARG A 103 -5.56 23.13 4.80
C ARG A 103 -6.20 21.82 4.37
N ASP A 104 -6.30 21.60 3.07
CA ASP A 104 -6.60 20.30 2.48
C ASP A 104 -5.38 19.40 2.73
N ILE A 105 -5.25 18.94 3.98
CA ILE A 105 -4.17 18.06 4.41
C ILE A 105 -4.52 16.68 3.84
N PRO A 106 -3.71 16.15 2.90
CA PRO A 106 -3.96 14.85 2.32
C PRO A 106 -3.93 13.79 3.43
N THR A 107 -4.92 12.90 3.44
CA THR A 107 -5.10 11.91 4.51
C THR A 107 -4.30 10.65 4.20
N PRO A 108 -3.39 10.18 5.08
CA PRO A 108 -2.73 8.89 4.91
C PRO A 108 -3.74 7.75 4.82
N VAL A 109 -3.59 6.89 3.81
CA VAL A 109 -4.49 5.74 3.58
C VAL A 109 -3.76 4.42 3.43
N ALA A 110 -2.44 4.46 3.23
CA ALA A 110 -1.64 3.25 3.02
C ALA A 110 -0.15 3.52 3.23
N THR A 111 0.61 2.47 3.43
CA THR A 111 2.07 2.52 3.62
C THR A 111 2.76 1.40 2.88
N MET A 112 4.01 1.63 2.50
CA MET A 112 4.96 0.59 2.09
C MET A 112 6.38 1.00 2.45
N THR A 113 7.26 0.04 2.72
CA THR A 113 8.69 0.28 2.83
C THR A 113 9.41 -0.30 1.62
N LEU A 114 10.29 0.49 0.99
CA LEU A 114 11.12 0.08 -0.14
C LEU A 114 12.61 0.22 0.21
N ARG A 115 13.39 -0.84 0.01
CA ARG A 115 14.84 -0.86 0.27
C ARG A 115 15.62 -1.47 -0.89
N ASP A 116 16.86 -1.01 -1.08
CA ASP A 116 17.79 -1.55 -2.09
C ASP A 116 18.51 -2.83 -1.64
N ALA A 117 18.33 -3.23 -0.39
CA ALA A 117 18.91 -4.44 0.18
C ALA A 117 17.84 -5.26 0.93
N PRO A 118 17.94 -6.60 0.91
CA PRO A 118 17.05 -7.48 1.65
C PRO A 118 17.31 -7.40 3.16
N GLY A 119 16.37 -7.92 3.94
CA GLY A 119 16.67 -8.34 5.32
C GLY A 119 17.70 -9.47 5.36
N GLU A 120 18.46 -9.53 6.45
CA GLU A 120 19.55 -10.49 6.60
C GLU A 120 19.09 -11.96 6.54
N GLY A 121 19.84 -12.76 5.77
CA GLY A 121 19.70 -14.22 5.74
C GLY A 121 18.55 -14.77 4.88
N LEU A 122 17.72 -13.92 4.27
CA LEU A 122 16.64 -14.39 3.39
C LEU A 122 17.12 -14.62 1.96
N TRP A 123 17.86 -13.67 1.39
CA TRP A 123 18.36 -13.71 0.00
C TRP A 123 19.85 -14.04 -0.02
N ARG A 124 20.25 -14.95 -0.91
CA ARG A 124 21.62 -15.46 -1.06
C ARG A 124 22.36 -14.63 -2.12
N PRO A 125 23.71 -14.61 -2.11
CA PRO A 125 24.48 -13.95 -3.18
C PRO A 125 24.10 -14.43 -4.59
N ALA A 126 23.80 -15.73 -4.75
CA ALA A 126 23.35 -16.32 -6.01
C ALA A 126 22.00 -15.78 -6.53
N ASP A 127 21.19 -15.14 -5.68
CA ASP A 127 19.94 -14.51 -6.10
C ASP A 127 20.17 -13.10 -6.70
N ASP A 128 21.41 -12.61 -6.72
CA ASP A 128 21.77 -11.23 -7.08
C ASP A 128 20.90 -10.19 -6.35
N PRO A 129 21.09 -9.99 -5.02
CA PRO A 129 20.24 -9.09 -4.25
C PRO A 129 20.23 -7.64 -4.75
N ALA A 130 21.33 -7.18 -5.32
CA ALA A 130 21.45 -5.81 -5.84
C ALA A 130 20.49 -5.53 -7.02
N SER A 131 20.05 -6.58 -7.71
CA SER A 131 19.15 -6.47 -8.87
C SER A 131 17.70 -6.17 -8.56
N ALA A 132 17.29 -6.17 -7.29
CA ALA A 132 15.89 -6.03 -6.91
C ALA A 132 15.65 -4.84 -6.00
N LEU A 133 14.39 -4.41 -5.96
CA LEU A 133 13.88 -3.54 -4.91
C LEU A 133 13.06 -4.37 -3.91
N TYR A 134 13.32 -4.20 -2.63
CA TYR A 134 12.71 -4.98 -1.57
C TYR A 134 11.54 -4.24 -0.96
N LEU A 135 10.36 -4.84 -1.05
CA LEU A 135 9.10 -4.34 -0.50
C LEU A 135 8.81 -5.03 0.84
N SER A 136 8.58 -4.24 1.89
CA SER A 136 8.10 -4.71 3.19
C SER A 136 7.08 -3.76 3.80
N HIS A 137 6.48 -4.16 4.92
CA HIS A 137 5.54 -3.35 5.71
C HIS A 137 4.44 -2.67 4.87
N LEU A 138 3.90 -3.42 3.91
CA LEU A 138 2.75 -2.97 3.13
C LEU A 138 1.50 -3.05 3.99
N ALA A 139 0.85 -1.90 4.20
CA ALA A 139 -0.39 -1.79 4.95
C ALA A 139 -1.36 -0.84 4.25
N VAL A 140 -2.64 -1.14 4.34
CA VAL A 140 -3.72 -0.29 3.84
C VAL A 140 -4.66 -0.02 5.01
N ASP A 141 -5.14 1.21 5.12
CA ASP A 141 -6.19 1.56 6.07
C ASP A 141 -7.35 0.56 5.92
N ARG A 142 -7.72 -0.06 7.04
CA ARG A 142 -8.74 -1.11 7.05
C ARG A 142 -10.10 -0.59 6.58
N ALA A 143 -10.42 0.69 6.77
CA ALA A 143 -11.64 1.31 6.29
C ALA A 143 -11.69 1.39 4.75
N LEU A 144 -10.54 1.30 4.09
CA LEU A 144 -10.37 1.41 2.64
C LEU A 144 -9.89 0.10 1.99
N ALA A 145 -9.79 -0.98 2.78
CA ALA A 145 -9.48 -2.31 2.26
C ALA A 145 -10.48 -2.74 1.18
N GLY A 146 -9.99 -3.44 0.15
CA GLY A 146 -10.83 -3.88 -0.98
C GLY A 146 -11.04 -2.84 -2.08
N ARG A 147 -10.48 -1.63 -1.97
CA ARG A 147 -10.58 -0.58 -3.00
C ARG A 147 -9.42 -0.56 -4.00
N GLY A 148 -8.69 -1.66 -4.14
CA GLY A 148 -7.52 -1.74 -5.05
C GLY A 148 -6.27 -0.98 -4.61
N ILE A 149 -6.25 -0.37 -3.41
CA ILE A 149 -5.09 0.41 -2.92
C ILE A 149 -3.85 -0.48 -2.81
N GLY A 150 -3.98 -1.72 -2.31
CA GLY A 150 -2.85 -2.65 -2.22
C GLY A 150 -2.26 -2.98 -3.59
N THR A 151 -3.11 -3.22 -4.59
CA THR A 151 -2.71 -3.41 -5.99
C THR A 151 -1.93 -2.22 -6.51
N TRP A 152 -2.47 -1.02 -6.31
CA TRP A 152 -1.81 0.23 -6.68
C TRP A 152 -0.44 0.37 -6.01
N LEU A 153 -0.30 0.04 -4.72
CA LEU A 153 0.99 0.05 -4.02
C LEU A 153 2.00 -0.92 -4.65
N LEU A 154 1.59 -2.13 -5.04
CA LEU A 154 2.45 -3.08 -5.71
C LEU A 154 2.93 -2.57 -7.08
N ASP A 155 2.05 -1.89 -7.83
CA ASP A 155 2.40 -1.27 -9.09
C ASP A 155 3.33 -0.06 -8.91
N GLN A 156 3.11 0.75 -7.88
CA GLN A 156 4.03 1.84 -7.53
C GLN A 156 5.43 1.31 -7.14
N ALA A 157 5.50 0.19 -6.42
CA ALA A 157 6.77 -0.46 -6.11
C ALA A 157 7.48 -0.98 -7.37
N ALA A 158 6.72 -1.56 -8.31
CA ALA A 158 7.26 -2.02 -9.59
C ALA A 158 7.77 -0.87 -10.46
N ALA A 159 7.01 0.22 -10.55
CA ALA A 159 7.44 1.43 -11.23
C ALA A 159 8.69 2.03 -10.59
N GLU A 160 8.81 2.00 -9.25
CA GLU A 160 10.02 2.43 -8.56
C GLU A 160 11.24 1.58 -8.89
N ALA A 161 11.06 0.26 -8.88
CA ALA A 161 12.13 -0.68 -9.21
C ALA A 161 12.64 -0.41 -10.64
N ALA A 162 11.73 -0.21 -11.59
CA ALA A 162 12.09 0.14 -12.97
C ALA A 162 12.84 1.48 -13.05
N ARG A 163 12.37 2.53 -12.36
CA ARG A 163 13.07 3.83 -12.31
C ARG A 163 14.47 3.76 -11.67
N ARG A 164 14.69 2.81 -10.75
CA ARG A 164 16.00 2.56 -10.13
C ARG A 164 16.88 1.58 -10.92
N GLY A 165 16.46 1.18 -12.13
CA GLY A 165 17.20 0.21 -12.95
C GLY A 165 17.25 -1.20 -12.36
N LYS A 166 16.33 -1.55 -11.45
CA LYS A 166 16.19 -2.90 -10.91
C LYS A 166 15.45 -3.79 -11.90
N ARG A 167 15.69 -5.10 -11.84
CA ARG A 167 15.06 -6.12 -12.68
C ARG A 167 13.78 -6.69 -12.06
N SER A 168 13.60 -6.54 -10.75
CA SER A 168 12.42 -7.05 -10.06
C SER A 168 12.09 -6.32 -8.76
N VAL A 169 10.86 -6.52 -8.28
CA VAL A 169 10.45 -6.28 -6.90
C VAL A 169 10.45 -7.62 -6.16
N ARG A 170 11.01 -7.64 -4.96
CA ARG A 170 11.07 -8.82 -4.10
C ARG A 170 10.45 -8.54 -2.74
N LEU A 171 9.83 -9.55 -2.15
CA LEU A 171 9.28 -9.49 -0.80
C LEU A 171 9.36 -10.86 -0.12
N ASP A 172 9.28 -10.86 1.19
CA ASP A 172 9.02 -12.05 1.99
C ASP A 172 7.63 -11.98 2.64
N ALA A 173 7.04 -13.16 2.80
CA ALA A 173 5.71 -13.33 3.36
C ALA A 173 5.71 -14.50 4.34
N TRP A 174 4.68 -14.55 5.17
CA TRP A 174 4.50 -15.68 6.06
C TRP A 174 4.28 -16.97 5.28
N THR A 175 5.09 -17.99 5.55
CA THR A 175 5.08 -19.31 4.93
C THR A 175 3.72 -20.02 4.90
N THR A 176 2.87 -19.86 5.91
CA THR A 176 1.58 -20.57 5.98
C THR A 176 0.38 -19.73 5.53
N ASN A 177 0.58 -18.43 5.25
CA ASN A 177 -0.50 -17.55 4.81
C ASN A 177 -0.77 -17.71 3.30
N THR A 178 -1.36 -18.84 2.93
CA THR A 178 -1.64 -19.20 1.53
C THR A 178 -2.50 -18.17 0.81
N ARG A 179 -3.45 -17.53 1.51
CA ARG A 179 -4.26 -16.43 0.95
C ARG A 179 -3.41 -15.24 0.53
N LEU A 180 -2.40 -14.89 1.33
CA LEU A 180 -1.47 -13.82 0.98
C LEU A 180 -0.56 -14.23 -0.19
N HIS A 181 -0.20 -15.51 -0.29
CA HIS A 181 0.55 -16.02 -1.43
C HIS A 181 -0.26 -15.90 -2.72
N ASP A 182 -1.54 -16.28 -2.69
CA ASP A 182 -2.43 -16.17 -3.84
C ASP A 182 -2.65 -14.70 -4.24
N TYR A 183 -2.77 -13.82 -3.24
CA TYR A 183 -2.77 -12.38 -3.48
C TYR A 183 -1.53 -11.94 -4.26
N TYR A 184 -0.32 -12.32 -3.85
CA TYR A 184 0.90 -11.96 -4.59
C TYR A 184 0.96 -12.58 -5.98
N ARG A 185 0.57 -13.86 -6.14
CA ARG A 185 0.51 -14.54 -7.44
C ARG A 185 -0.40 -13.82 -8.43
N ASN A 186 -1.59 -13.40 -7.98
CA ASN A 186 -2.54 -12.65 -8.80
C ASN A 186 -2.02 -11.26 -9.20
N HIS A 187 -0.97 -10.76 -8.53
CA HIS A 187 -0.32 -9.48 -8.84
C HIS A 187 1.02 -9.67 -9.55
N GLY A 188 1.24 -10.80 -10.21
CA GLY A 188 2.41 -11.05 -11.06
C GLY A 188 3.67 -11.44 -10.29
N PHE A 189 3.57 -11.72 -8.99
CA PHE A 189 4.68 -12.32 -8.26
C PHE A 189 4.71 -13.83 -8.46
N ARG A 190 5.91 -14.39 -8.57
CA ARG A 190 6.15 -15.83 -8.47
C ARG A 190 6.80 -16.16 -7.14
N LEU A 191 6.44 -17.29 -6.56
CA LEU A 191 7.14 -17.85 -5.41
C LEU A 191 8.52 -18.32 -5.88
N VAL A 192 9.58 -17.77 -5.30
CA VAL A 192 10.97 -18.16 -5.57
C VAL A 192 11.35 -19.37 -4.73
N ARG A 193 11.12 -19.30 -3.41
CA ARG A 193 11.35 -20.40 -2.46
C ARG A 193 10.68 -20.15 -1.12
N ILE A 194 10.60 -21.20 -0.31
CA ILE A 194 10.42 -21.10 1.14
C ILE A 194 11.80 -21.17 1.79
N ALA A 195 12.22 -20.13 2.51
CA ALA A 195 13.53 -19.99 3.10
C ALA A 195 13.54 -20.45 4.57
N GLY A 196 13.98 -21.70 4.78
CA GLY A 196 14.22 -22.27 6.11
C GLY A 196 12.94 -22.48 6.93
N ASP A 197 13.09 -22.42 8.24
CA ASP A 197 12.04 -22.54 9.26
C ASP A 197 11.46 -21.18 9.70
N ARG A 198 11.89 -20.08 9.04
CA ARG A 198 11.43 -18.73 9.38
C ARG A 198 9.95 -18.56 9.05
N THR A 199 9.22 -17.95 9.98
CA THR A 199 7.82 -17.56 9.81
C THR A 199 7.63 -16.72 8.54
N SER A 200 8.41 -15.65 8.35
CA SER A 200 8.44 -14.85 7.11
C SER A 200 9.43 -15.39 6.08
N GLY A 201 9.29 -16.66 5.71
CA GLY A 201 10.20 -17.38 4.82
C GLY A 201 9.74 -17.51 3.38
N ALA A 202 8.49 -17.16 3.03
CA ALA A 202 8.02 -17.31 1.65
C ALA A 202 8.49 -16.14 0.77
N LEU A 203 9.46 -16.39 -0.10
CA LEU A 203 10.09 -15.35 -0.92
C LEU A 203 9.40 -15.24 -2.28
N PHE A 204 8.94 -14.03 -2.60
CA PHE A 204 8.26 -13.72 -3.85
C PHE A 204 9.05 -12.73 -4.69
N GLU A 205 8.93 -12.86 -6.01
CA GLU A 205 9.54 -11.95 -6.97
C GLU A 205 8.55 -11.59 -8.09
N ARG A 206 8.45 -10.30 -8.41
CA ARG A 206 7.75 -9.79 -9.60
C ARG A 206 8.78 -9.13 -10.53
N PRO A 207 9.03 -9.67 -11.74
CA PRO A 207 9.86 -9.00 -12.74
C PRO A 207 9.29 -7.63 -13.09
N VAL A 208 10.17 -6.66 -13.33
CA VAL A 208 9.78 -5.35 -13.85
C VAL A 208 10.37 -5.16 -15.23
N SER A 209 9.59 -4.59 -16.14
CA SER A 209 10.12 -4.17 -17.43
C SER A 209 10.81 -2.81 -17.25
N PRO A 210 12.00 -2.60 -17.83
CA PRO A 210 12.55 -1.25 -17.92
C PRO A 210 11.56 -0.34 -18.68
N PRO A 211 11.51 0.95 -18.34
CA PRO A 211 10.66 1.92 -19.02
C PRO A 211 11.06 2.14 -20.49
#